data_AF-A0A1Q6PU20-F1
#
_entry.id   AF-A0A1Q6PU20-F1
#
_cell.length_a   1.000
_cell.length_b   1.000
_cell.length_c   1.000
_cell.angle_alpha   90.00
_cell.angle_beta   90.00
_cell.angle_gamma   90.00
#
_symmetry.space_group_name_H-M   'P 1'
#
loop_
_entity.id
_entity.type
_entity.pdbx_description
1 polymer ?
#
loop_
_entity_poly.entity_id
_entity_poly.type
_entity_poly.pdbx_seq_one_letter_code
_entity_poly.pdbx_strand_id
1 'polypeptide(L)'
;MAKALPRGVREKNGSYEARAVVNGIRINLYGTDLNELMEEFEKAKENARDTLDYRKTRITLNEWFEEWFSEVKQHRVKETSIAPMKNNFKRTFGFYIGSMKLKDIKPLDVQRALNAMEQNHVSHSAMREALGRLRECLDFALGNQLIKVNPCLIVEVPWTFKQSKEEIALTQEEQDNFLSEMEDSWYKEMFYFMCLTGVRVGELGGMKWSDIDFKKKVVHVRRSLSCSYYNGEKRMMLVTPKTVNSIREIPFLGEMEEILKAQKKKQNKLKEELGSRWRSTDDLKDLVFTTGMGSPCVRYVVEKEIKKALKRMREKEGVLAVQENREPRERE
;
A
#
# COMPACT_ATOMS: atom_id res chain seq x y z
N MET A 1 45.61 15.46 10.46
CA MET A 1 45.27 14.05 10.74
C MET A 1 45.07 13.35 9.41
N ALA A 2 45.82 12.29 9.11
CA ALA A 2 45.69 11.58 7.84
C ALA A 2 44.30 10.94 7.73
N LYS A 3 43.55 11.22 6.65
CA LYS A 3 42.27 10.56 6.36
C LYS A 3 42.53 9.06 6.25
N ALA A 4 41.79 8.26 7.02
CA ALA A 4 41.87 6.81 6.93
C ALA A 4 41.40 6.36 5.53
N LEU A 5 42.24 5.59 4.84
CA LEU A 5 41.90 5.06 3.51
C LEU A 5 40.81 3.96 3.61
N PRO A 6 39.93 3.85 2.62
CA PRO A 6 38.89 2.83 2.59
C PRO A 6 39.44 1.40 2.59
N ARG A 7 38.62 0.44 3.06
CA ARG A 7 39.00 -0.98 3.08
C ARG A 7 39.33 -1.48 1.68
N GLY A 8 40.51 -2.10 1.54
CA GLY A 8 41.00 -2.61 0.25
C GLY A 8 41.80 -1.60 -0.58
N VAL A 9 42.03 -0.39 -0.04
CA VAL A 9 42.81 0.66 -0.69
C VAL A 9 44.05 0.97 0.13
N ARG A 10 45.21 1.11 -0.51
CA ARG A 10 46.44 1.56 0.13
C ARG A 10 47.20 2.54 -0.75
N GLU A 11 47.97 3.41 -0.12
CA GLU A 11 48.93 4.28 -0.81
C GLU A 11 50.30 3.60 -0.89
N LYS A 12 50.96 3.72 -2.03
CA LYS A 12 52.31 3.22 -2.28
C LYS A 12 53.04 4.16 -3.24
N ASN A 13 54.12 4.79 -2.76
CA ASN A 13 55.05 5.61 -3.55
C ASN A 13 54.37 6.72 -4.38
N GLY A 14 53.44 7.48 -3.80
CA GLY A 14 52.73 8.56 -4.50
C GLY A 14 51.62 8.09 -5.47
N SER A 15 51.24 6.82 -5.39
CA SER A 15 50.10 6.23 -6.12
C SER A 15 49.22 5.43 -5.16
N TYR A 16 47.95 5.25 -5.51
CA TYR A 16 46.99 4.44 -4.78
C TYR A 16 46.75 3.12 -5.49
N GLU A 17 46.54 2.06 -4.71
CA GLU A 17 46.20 0.72 -5.16
C GLU A 17 44.90 0.28 -4.50
N ALA A 18 43.93 -0.14 -5.30
CA ALA A 18 42.62 -0.62 -4.85
C ALA A 18 42.41 -2.08 -5.27
N ARG A 19 42.15 -2.95 -4.29
CA ARG A 19 42.00 -4.39 -4.48
C ARG A 19 40.71 -4.92 -3.87
N ALA A 20 39.96 -5.68 -4.66
CA ALA A 20 38.82 -6.45 -4.19
C ALA A 20 38.75 -7.80 -4.90
N VAL A 21 38.15 -8.77 -4.23
CA VAL A 21 37.65 -9.97 -4.91
C VAL A 21 36.14 -9.92 -4.79
N VAL A 22 35.48 -9.76 -5.94
CA VAL A 22 34.03 -9.73 -6.02
C VAL A 22 33.60 -10.90 -6.89
N ASN A 23 32.87 -11.85 -6.31
CA ASN A 23 32.34 -13.02 -7.02
C ASN A 23 33.39 -13.91 -7.70
N GLY A 24 34.61 -13.95 -7.16
CA GLY A 24 35.73 -14.70 -7.74
C GLY A 24 36.53 -13.90 -8.78
N ILE A 25 36.02 -12.75 -9.22
CA ILE A 25 36.72 -11.81 -10.08
C ILE A 25 37.64 -10.94 -9.22
N ARG A 26 38.94 -11.01 -9.51
CA ARG A 26 39.95 -10.17 -8.86
C ARG A 26 39.95 -8.81 -9.56
N ILE A 27 39.68 -7.77 -8.79
CA ILE A 27 39.76 -6.37 -9.20
C ILE A 27 41.02 -5.80 -8.57
N ASN A 28 41.90 -5.26 -9.41
CA ASN A 28 43.14 -4.63 -8.98
C ASN A 28 43.37 -3.41 -9.86
N LEU A 29 43.19 -2.22 -9.28
CA LEU A 29 43.29 -0.93 -9.97
C LEU A 29 44.36 -0.07 -9.30
N TYR A 30 44.97 0.81 -10.08
CA TYR A 30 46.03 1.72 -9.66
C TYR A 30 45.74 3.12 -10.20
N GLY A 31 45.98 4.15 -9.41
CA GLY A 31 45.76 5.53 -9.84
C GLY A 31 46.51 6.53 -8.95
N THR A 32 46.84 7.70 -9.48
CA THR A 32 47.49 8.78 -8.71
C THR A 32 46.48 9.71 -8.06
N ASP A 33 45.26 9.81 -8.60
CA ASP A 33 44.13 10.50 -7.98
C ASP A 33 43.25 9.49 -7.21
N LEU A 34 43.08 9.71 -5.91
CA LEU A 34 42.30 8.83 -5.04
C LEU A 34 40.81 8.83 -5.38
N ASN A 35 40.24 9.97 -5.79
CA ASN A 35 38.80 10.07 -6.06
C ASN A 35 38.46 9.35 -7.37
N GLU A 36 39.27 9.57 -8.41
CA GLU A 36 39.10 8.90 -9.70
C GLU A 36 39.27 7.37 -9.56
N LEU A 37 40.33 6.93 -8.86
CA LEU A 37 40.54 5.50 -8.58
C LEU A 37 39.37 4.89 -7.81
N MET A 38 38.79 5.60 -6.84
CA MET A 38 37.66 5.11 -6.07
C MET A 38 36.40 4.98 -6.91
N GLU A 39 36.14 5.91 -7.83
CA GLU A 39 34.99 5.83 -8.74
C GLU A 39 35.12 4.62 -9.69
N GLU A 40 36.28 4.43 -10.30
CA GLU A 40 36.55 3.26 -11.14
C GLU A 40 36.49 1.95 -10.36
N PHE A 41 36.99 1.96 -9.12
CA PHE A 41 36.99 0.78 -8.26
C PHE A 41 35.59 0.36 -7.84
N GLU A 42 34.68 1.29 -7.57
CA GLU A 42 33.26 0.95 -7.36
C GLU A 42 32.60 0.42 -8.64
N LYS A 43 32.83 1.05 -9.80
CA LYS A 43 32.30 0.56 -11.09
C LYS A 43 32.80 -0.85 -11.41
N ALA A 44 34.07 -1.14 -11.18
CA ALA A 44 34.64 -2.47 -11.40
C ALA A 44 34.04 -3.53 -10.46
N LYS A 45 33.75 -3.15 -9.20
CA LYS A 45 33.07 -4.01 -8.24
C LYS A 45 31.62 -4.28 -8.65
N GLU A 46 30.93 -3.29 -9.20
CA GLU A 46 29.58 -3.43 -9.73
C GLU A 46 29.55 -4.34 -10.98
N ASN A 47 30.43 -4.11 -11.96
CA ASN A 47 30.55 -4.95 -13.15
C ASN A 47 30.87 -6.42 -12.82
N ALA A 48 31.73 -6.66 -11.82
CA ALA A 48 32.00 -8.01 -11.33
C ALA A 48 30.78 -8.66 -10.64
N ARG A 49 29.88 -7.87 -10.07
CA ARG A 49 28.56 -8.35 -9.60
C ARG A 49 27.60 -8.63 -10.74
N ASP A 50 27.73 -7.94 -11.86
CA ASP A 50 26.77 -8.04 -12.94
C ASP A 50 27.01 -9.18 -13.93
N THR A 51 28.17 -9.86 -13.85
CA THR A 51 28.52 -10.95 -14.78
C THR A 51 27.49 -12.07 -14.82
N LEU A 52 27.22 -12.59 -16.03
CA LEU A 52 26.26 -13.68 -16.25
C LEU A 52 26.60 -14.94 -15.43
N ASP A 53 27.88 -15.23 -15.23
CA ASP A 53 28.34 -16.36 -14.41
C ASP A 53 27.96 -16.19 -12.93
N TYR A 54 28.16 -14.99 -12.37
CA TYR A 54 27.66 -14.68 -11.02
C TYR A 54 26.15 -14.81 -10.94
N ARG A 55 25.41 -14.21 -11.87
CA ARG A 55 23.94 -14.26 -11.89
C ARG A 55 23.44 -15.71 -11.93
N LYS A 56 24.02 -16.56 -12.79
CA LYS A 56 23.65 -17.99 -12.85
C LYS A 56 24.02 -18.76 -11.59
N THR A 57 25.07 -18.37 -10.86
CA THR A 57 25.64 -19.20 -9.80
C THR A 57 25.35 -18.73 -8.38
N ARG A 58 25.01 -17.46 -8.16
CA ARG A 58 25.03 -16.83 -6.83
C ARG A 58 23.91 -15.82 -6.56
N ILE A 59 23.20 -15.31 -7.57
CA ILE A 59 22.11 -14.35 -7.31
C ILE A 59 21.04 -15.00 -6.42
N THR A 60 20.65 -14.28 -5.37
CA THR A 60 19.59 -14.70 -4.46
C THR A 60 18.22 -14.32 -5.01
N LEU A 61 17.18 -14.95 -4.47
CA LEU A 61 15.80 -14.61 -4.84
C LEU A 61 15.46 -13.14 -4.51
N ASN A 62 15.93 -12.61 -3.38
CA ASN A 62 15.67 -11.22 -3.01
C ASN A 62 16.34 -10.23 -3.97
N GLU A 63 17.59 -10.49 -4.36
CA GLU A 63 18.32 -9.66 -5.33
C GLU A 63 17.63 -9.70 -6.69
N TRP A 64 17.34 -10.89 -7.21
CA TRP A 64 16.65 -11.05 -8.49
C TRP A 64 15.26 -10.42 -8.48
N PHE A 65 14.52 -10.59 -7.40
CA PHE A 65 13.19 -10.02 -7.30
C PHE A 65 13.21 -8.50 -7.33
N GLU A 66 14.18 -7.85 -6.70
CA GLU A 66 14.29 -6.39 -6.72
C GLU A 66 14.61 -5.90 -8.14
N GLU A 67 15.55 -6.56 -8.84
CA GLU A 67 15.91 -6.28 -10.23
C GLU A 67 14.72 -6.50 -11.18
N TRP A 68 14.09 -7.69 -11.14
CA TRP A 68 12.90 -7.97 -11.93
C TRP A 68 11.76 -6.98 -11.64
N PHE A 69 11.56 -6.63 -10.37
CA PHE A 69 10.49 -5.73 -10.01
C PHE A 69 10.77 -4.32 -10.54
N SER A 70 12.00 -3.80 -10.44
CA SER A 70 12.36 -2.46 -10.97
C SER A 70 12.26 -2.41 -12.48
N GLU A 71 12.87 -3.36 -13.19
CA GLU A 71 13.03 -3.33 -14.64
C GLU A 71 11.76 -3.75 -15.40
N VAL A 72 10.94 -4.62 -14.81
CA VAL A 72 9.80 -5.21 -15.52
C VAL A 72 8.48 -4.80 -14.89
N LYS A 73 8.29 -5.09 -13.59
CA LYS A 73 6.96 -5.02 -12.97
C LYS A 73 6.54 -3.58 -12.69
N GLN A 74 7.46 -2.76 -12.21
CA GLN A 74 7.19 -1.42 -11.68
C GLN A 74 6.54 -0.50 -12.72
N HIS A 75 6.97 -0.57 -13.98
CA HIS A 75 6.44 0.25 -15.07
C HIS A 75 5.00 -0.06 -15.46
N ARG A 76 4.47 -1.22 -15.05
CA ARG A 76 3.11 -1.69 -15.39
C ARG A 76 2.13 -1.61 -14.22
N VAL A 77 2.57 -1.12 -13.07
CA VAL A 77 1.74 -1.02 -11.86
C VAL A 77 1.63 0.43 -11.40
N LYS A 78 0.50 0.78 -10.79
CA LYS A 78 0.33 2.11 -10.20
C LYS A 78 1.34 2.32 -9.07
N GLU A 79 1.80 3.56 -8.90
CA GLU A 79 2.76 3.92 -7.85
C GLU A 79 2.29 3.45 -6.46
N THR A 80 1.00 3.61 -6.18
CA THR A 80 0.35 3.20 -4.93
C THR A 80 0.37 1.69 -4.68
N SER A 81 0.63 0.88 -5.70
CA SER A 81 0.69 -0.58 -5.62
C SER A 81 2.11 -1.10 -5.41
N ILE A 82 3.15 -0.30 -5.73
CA ILE A 82 4.56 -0.72 -5.67
C ILE A 82 4.94 -1.17 -4.26
N ALA A 83 4.79 -0.28 -3.27
CA ALA A 83 5.20 -0.58 -1.91
C ALA A 83 4.40 -1.73 -1.26
N PRO A 84 3.05 -1.78 -1.36
CA PRO A 84 2.28 -2.93 -0.89
C PRO A 84 2.72 -4.26 -1.51
N MET A 85 2.97 -4.26 -2.82
CA MET A 85 3.50 -5.44 -3.50
C MET A 85 4.86 -5.79 -2.91
N LYS A 86 5.89 -4.94 -2.99
CA LYS A 86 7.23 -5.24 -2.43
C LYS A 86 7.16 -5.73 -0.97
N ASN A 87 6.38 -5.07 -0.12
CA ASN A 87 6.20 -5.46 1.28
C ASN A 87 5.54 -6.82 1.45
N ASN A 88 4.54 -7.17 0.62
CA ASN A 88 3.91 -8.49 0.67
C ASN A 88 4.96 -9.59 0.40
N PHE A 89 5.81 -9.43 -0.62
CA PHE A 89 6.88 -10.41 -0.90
C PHE A 89 7.91 -10.45 0.22
N LYS A 90 8.40 -9.30 0.69
CA LYS A 90 9.40 -9.22 1.77
C LYS A 90 8.94 -9.94 3.04
N ARG A 91 7.64 -9.89 3.37
CA ARG A 91 7.05 -10.56 4.55
C ARG A 91 6.65 -12.02 4.31
N THR A 92 6.65 -12.48 3.06
CA THR A 92 6.29 -13.84 2.65
C THR A 92 7.52 -14.55 2.10
N PHE A 93 7.56 -14.89 0.82
CA PHE A 93 8.66 -15.66 0.22
C PHE A 93 10.03 -15.00 0.37
N GLY A 94 10.11 -13.66 0.34
CA GLY A 94 11.35 -12.93 0.59
C GLY A 94 11.90 -13.11 2.01
N PHE A 95 11.04 -13.39 2.99
CA PHE A 95 11.44 -13.71 4.36
C PHE A 95 11.94 -15.15 4.50
N TYR A 96 11.19 -16.12 3.95
CA TYR A 96 11.48 -17.55 4.17
C TYR A 96 12.58 -18.10 3.25
N ILE A 97 12.57 -17.71 1.97
CA ILE A 97 13.47 -18.28 0.94
C ILE A 97 14.24 -17.21 0.16
N GLY A 98 14.08 -15.93 0.52
CA GLY A 98 14.66 -14.81 -0.21
C GLY A 98 16.18 -14.78 -0.25
N SER A 99 16.86 -15.34 0.76
CA SER A 99 18.32 -15.44 0.82
C SER A 99 18.88 -16.65 0.07
N MET A 100 18.03 -17.57 -0.40
CA MET A 100 18.46 -18.71 -1.21
C MET A 100 18.87 -18.25 -2.60
N LYS A 101 19.89 -18.91 -3.16
CA LYS A 101 20.30 -18.70 -4.55
C LYS A 101 19.22 -19.24 -5.48
N LEU A 102 18.90 -18.51 -6.55
CA LEU A 102 17.84 -18.89 -7.48
C LEU A 102 17.96 -20.34 -7.97
N LYS A 103 19.17 -20.75 -8.38
CA LYS A 103 19.47 -22.09 -8.89
C LYS A 103 19.24 -23.22 -7.89
N ASP A 104 19.25 -22.91 -6.58
CA ASP A 104 19.18 -23.88 -5.50
C ASP A 104 17.75 -24.00 -4.93
N ILE A 105 16.81 -23.14 -5.36
CA ILE A 105 15.42 -23.16 -4.90
C ILE A 105 14.67 -24.32 -5.53
N LYS A 106 14.10 -25.18 -4.70
CA LYS A 106 13.30 -26.34 -5.11
C LYS A 106 11.82 -26.11 -4.82
N PRO A 107 10.91 -26.84 -5.48
CA PRO A 107 9.48 -26.80 -5.17
C PRO A 107 9.17 -27.05 -3.69
N LEU A 108 9.94 -27.94 -3.04
CA LEU A 108 9.77 -28.24 -1.62
C LEU A 108 10.10 -27.05 -0.71
N ASP A 109 11.01 -26.16 -1.11
CA ASP A 109 11.32 -24.94 -0.34
C ASP A 109 10.16 -23.93 -0.42
N VAL A 110 9.53 -23.84 -1.59
CA VAL A 110 8.30 -23.03 -1.78
C VAL A 110 7.16 -23.60 -0.94
N GLN A 111 6.98 -24.93 -0.92
CA GLN A 111 5.96 -25.58 -0.08
C GLN A 111 6.23 -25.35 1.42
N ARG A 112 7.47 -25.49 1.88
CA ARG A 112 7.85 -25.20 3.27
C ARG A 112 7.57 -23.75 3.65
N ALA A 113 7.84 -22.81 2.76
CA ALA A 113 7.52 -21.41 2.98
C ALA A 113 6.00 -21.19 3.11
N LEU A 114 5.18 -21.83 2.27
CA LEU A 114 3.71 -21.77 2.39
C LEU A 114 3.22 -22.35 3.71
N ASN A 115 3.72 -23.53 4.11
CA ASN A 115 3.34 -24.16 5.38
C ASN A 115 3.73 -23.28 6.57
N ALA A 116 4.91 -22.66 6.55
CA ALA A 116 5.35 -21.75 7.60
C ALA A 116 4.51 -20.46 7.63
N MET A 117 4.08 -19.94 6.48
CA MET A 117 3.16 -18.81 6.40
C MET A 117 1.79 -19.14 7.00
N GLU A 118 1.26 -20.33 6.73
CA GLU A 118 0.00 -20.81 7.31
C GLU A 118 0.09 -20.95 8.83
N GLN A 119 1.18 -21.56 9.33
CA GLN A 119 1.45 -21.67 10.77
C GLN A 119 1.57 -20.29 11.46
N ASN A 120 2.11 -19.29 10.76
CA ASN A 120 2.20 -17.91 11.24
C ASN A 120 0.92 -17.07 10.97
N HIS A 121 -0.18 -17.72 10.59
CA HIS A 121 -1.48 -17.10 10.35
C HIS A 121 -1.45 -15.96 9.31
N VAL A 122 -0.55 -16.04 8.32
CA VAL A 122 -0.60 -15.14 7.16
C VAL A 122 -1.91 -15.40 6.42
N SER A 123 -2.62 -14.34 5.98
CA SER A 123 -3.89 -14.52 5.29
C SER A 123 -3.71 -15.27 3.97
N HIS A 124 -4.66 -16.14 3.62
CA HIS A 124 -4.65 -16.87 2.35
C HIS A 124 -4.60 -15.93 1.14
N SER A 125 -5.24 -14.77 1.21
CA SER A 125 -5.15 -13.73 0.17
C SER A 125 -3.73 -13.22 -0.02
N ALA A 126 -3.02 -12.90 1.07
CA ALA A 126 -1.64 -12.42 1.02
C ALA A 126 -0.70 -13.50 0.47
N MET A 127 -0.87 -14.76 0.93
CA MET A 127 -0.12 -15.92 0.42
C MET A 127 -0.36 -16.12 -1.08
N ARG A 128 -1.63 -16.06 -1.53
CA ARG A 128 -2.00 -16.22 -2.95
C ARG A 128 -1.40 -15.13 -3.83
N GLU A 129 -1.52 -13.87 -3.42
CA GLU A 129 -0.93 -12.74 -4.14
C GLU A 129 0.59 -12.84 -4.19
N ALA A 130 1.22 -13.23 -3.08
CA ALA A 130 2.67 -13.42 -3.02
C ALA A 130 3.14 -14.56 -3.92
N LEU A 131 2.42 -15.69 -3.94
CA LEU A 131 2.76 -16.86 -4.75
C LEU A 131 2.59 -16.56 -6.24
N GLY A 132 1.50 -15.90 -6.63
CA GLY A 132 1.28 -15.49 -8.01
C GLY A 132 2.43 -14.61 -8.53
N ARG A 133 2.95 -13.71 -7.68
CA ARG A 133 4.06 -12.86 -8.06
C ARG A 133 5.42 -13.54 -7.99
N LEU A 134 5.62 -14.46 -7.05
CA LEU A 134 6.82 -15.29 -7.03
C LEU A 134 6.91 -16.12 -8.32
N ARG A 135 5.79 -16.71 -8.76
CA ARG A 135 5.71 -17.46 -10.00
C ARG A 135 6.10 -16.60 -11.20
N GLU A 136 5.50 -15.41 -11.33
CA GLU A 136 5.84 -14.45 -12.39
C GLU A 136 7.33 -14.06 -12.37
N CYS A 137 7.88 -13.73 -11.20
CA CYS A 137 9.30 -13.40 -11.02
C CYS A 137 10.23 -14.54 -11.48
N LEU A 138 9.88 -15.79 -11.17
CA LEU A 138 10.67 -16.96 -11.54
C LEU A 138 10.47 -17.39 -13.00
N ASP A 139 9.33 -17.06 -13.62
CA ASP A 139 9.17 -17.21 -15.07
C ASP A 139 10.14 -16.29 -15.83
N PHE A 140 10.33 -15.06 -15.35
CA PHE A 140 11.37 -14.17 -15.91
C PHE A 140 12.79 -14.67 -15.63
N ALA A 141 13.05 -15.28 -14.47
CA ALA A 141 14.35 -15.91 -14.20
C ALA A 141 14.63 -17.06 -15.17
N LEU A 142 13.61 -17.87 -15.48
CA LEU A 142 13.68 -18.96 -16.45
C LEU A 142 13.95 -18.42 -17.86
N GLY A 143 13.22 -17.39 -18.28
CA GLY A 143 13.42 -16.72 -19.58
C GLY A 143 14.84 -16.13 -19.74
N ASN A 144 15.42 -15.63 -18.66
CA ASN A 144 16.80 -15.12 -18.61
C ASN A 144 17.85 -16.23 -18.35
N GLN A 145 17.46 -17.50 -18.36
CA GLN A 145 18.33 -18.67 -18.18
C GLN A 145 19.11 -18.67 -16.85
N LEU A 146 18.58 -18.00 -15.81
CA LEU A 146 19.15 -18.00 -14.46
C LEU A 146 18.80 -19.28 -13.71
N ILE A 147 17.67 -19.90 -14.07
CA ILE A 147 17.21 -21.19 -13.58
C ILE A 147 16.80 -22.08 -14.76
N LYS A 148 16.77 -23.39 -14.55
CA LYS A 148 16.37 -24.37 -15.58
C LYS A 148 14.88 -24.66 -15.59
N VAL A 149 14.22 -24.50 -14.44
CA VAL A 149 12.79 -24.78 -14.23
C VAL A 149 12.23 -23.80 -13.21
N ASN A 150 10.96 -23.44 -13.33
CA ASN A 150 10.27 -22.64 -12.31
C ASN A 150 9.86 -23.55 -11.13
N PRO A 151 10.37 -23.33 -9.90
CA PRO A 151 10.05 -24.18 -8.75
C PRO A 151 8.60 -23.99 -8.24
N CYS A 152 7.84 -23.02 -8.73
CA CYS A 152 6.45 -22.76 -8.35
C CYS A 152 5.40 -23.54 -9.17
N LEU A 153 5.82 -24.50 -10.01
CA LEU A 153 4.94 -25.27 -10.90
C LEU A 153 3.96 -26.17 -10.13
N ILE A 154 4.48 -26.96 -9.17
CA ILE A 154 3.69 -27.92 -8.38
C ILE A 154 3.86 -27.53 -6.91
N VAL A 155 2.90 -26.75 -6.41
CA VAL A 155 2.80 -26.39 -4.99
C VAL A 155 1.36 -26.58 -4.55
N GLU A 156 1.19 -27.25 -3.41
CA GLU A 156 -0.10 -27.38 -2.76
C GLU A 156 -0.30 -26.15 -1.89
N VAL A 157 -1.24 -25.31 -2.29
CA VAL A 157 -1.64 -24.20 -1.45
C VAL A 157 -2.74 -24.72 -0.55
N PRO A 158 -2.65 -24.52 0.77
CA PRO A 158 -3.73 -24.86 1.69
C PRO A 158 -4.89 -23.89 1.42
N TRP A 159 -5.71 -24.21 0.42
CA TRP A 159 -6.95 -23.51 0.16
C TRP A 159 -7.94 -23.96 1.23
N THR A 160 -7.86 -23.38 2.43
CA THR A 160 -9.03 -23.48 3.30
C THR A 160 -10.15 -22.73 2.58
N PHE A 161 -11.24 -23.44 2.29
CA PHE A 161 -12.51 -22.83 1.96
C PHE A 161 -13.00 -22.11 3.23
N LYS A 162 -12.36 -21.00 3.60
CA LYS A 162 -13.05 -20.03 4.42
C LYS A 162 -14.22 -19.58 3.57
N GLN A 163 -15.44 -19.93 3.99
CA GLN A 163 -16.62 -19.21 3.54
C GLN A 163 -16.23 -17.74 3.57
N SER A 164 -16.37 -17.05 2.44
CA SER A 164 -16.27 -15.59 2.49
C SER A 164 -17.21 -15.18 3.60
N LYS A 165 -16.71 -14.42 4.59
CA LYS A 165 -17.62 -13.70 5.47
C LYS A 165 -18.59 -12.99 4.53
N GLU A 166 -19.86 -13.35 4.60
CA GLU A 166 -20.86 -12.71 3.77
C GLU A 166 -20.74 -11.22 4.08
N GLU A 167 -20.45 -10.40 3.07
CA GLU A 167 -20.44 -8.96 3.25
C GLU A 167 -21.91 -8.56 3.38
N ILE A 168 -22.45 -8.64 4.61
CA ILE A 168 -23.83 -8.28 4.91
C ILE A 168 -23.94 -6.76 4.75
N ALA A 169 -24.75 -6.33 3.79
CA ALA A 169 -25.10 -4.93 3.64
C ALA A 169 -26.01 -4.51 4.79
N LEU A 170 -25.80 -3.30 5.32
CA LEU A 170 -26.67 -2.74 6.35
C LEU A 170 -28.10 -2.63 5.81
N THR A 171 -29.05 -3.14 6.58
CA THR A 171 -30.48 -2.90 6.39
C THR A 171 -30.78 -1.40 6.51
N GLN A 172 -31.93 -0.95 6.01
CA GLN A 172 -32.34 0.45 6.14
C GLN A 172 -32.42 0.87 7.62
N GLU A 173 -32.96 0.01 8.48
CA GLU A 173 -33.05 0.27 9.92
C GLU A 173 -31.66 0.43 10.56
N GLU A 174 -30.68 -0.38 10.17
CA GLU A 174 -29.30 -0.26 10.67
C GLU A 174 -28.63 1.02 10.17
N GLN A 175 -28.87 1.41 8.93
CA GLN A 175 -28.38 2.68 8.40
C GLN A 175 -28.98 3.86 9.15
N ASP A 176 -30.30 3.87 9.38
CA ASP A 176 -30.99 4.94 10.10
C ASP A 176 -30.50 5.05 11.54
N ASN A 177 -30.37 3.91 12.24
CA ASN A 177 -29.81 3.85 13.58
C ASN A 177 -28.37 4.38 13.61
N PHE A 178 -27.53 3.99 12.65
CA PHE A 178 -26.16 4.48 12.55
C PHE A 178 -26.08 5.99 12.26
N LEU A 179 -26.91 6.50 11.34
CA LEU A 179 -26.93 7.91 10.97
C LEU A 179 -27.44 8.79 12.12
N SER A 180 -28.38 8.29 12.94
CA SER A 180 -28.86 8.97 14.15
C SER A 180 -27.73 9.25 15.16
N GLU A 181 -26.72 8.36 15.24
CA GLU A 181 -25.55 8.54 16.08
C GLU A 181 -24.56 9.58 15.54
N MET A 182 -24.74 10.02 14.31
CA MET A 182 -23.87 10.99 13.64
C MET A 182 -24.46 12.39 13.64
N GLU A 183 -25.66 12.61 14.18
CA GLU A 183 -26.35 13.91 14.13
C GLU A 183 -25.51 15.07 14.68
N ASP A 184 -24.83 14.86 15.81
CA ASP A 184 -23.94 15.88 16.42
C ASP A 184 -22.48 15.78 15.93
N SER A 185 -22.20 14.90 14.98
CA SER A 185 -20.84 14.66 14.48
C SER A 185 -20.45 15.67 13.42
N TRP A 186 -19.19 16.12 13.46
CA TRP A 186 -18.58 16.83 12.32
C TRP A 186 -18.71 16.05 11.01
N TYR A 187 -18.83 14.73 11.07
CA TYR A 187 -18.89 13.85 9.91
C TYR A 187 -20.31 13.45 9.49
N LYS A 188 -21.36 14.10 10.03
CA LYS A 188 -22.76 13.81 9.70
C LYS A 188 -22.98 13.70 8.18
N GLU A 189 -22.80 14.80 7.46
CA GLU A 189 -23.05 14.91 6.02
C GLU A 189 -22.21 13.93 5.21
N MET A 190 -21.01 13.60 5.69
CA MET A 190 -20.14 12.61 5.07
C MET A 190 -20.76 11.21 5.11
N PHE A 191 -21.32 10.79 6.25
CA PHE A 191 -21.93 9.46 6.36
C PHE A 191 -23.27 9.37 5.62
N TYR A 192 -24.11 10.41 5.69
CA TYR A 192 -25.32 10.49 4.87
C TYR A 192 -24.98 10.39 3.37
N PHE A 193 -23.96 11.12 2.91
CA PHE A 193 -23.50 11.04 1.53
C PHE A 193 -22.99 9.64 1.15
N MET A 194 -22.26 8.96 2.04
CA MET A 194 -21.79 7.60 1.80
C MET A 194 -22.94 6.60 1.67
N CYS A 195 -23.96 6.67 2.54
CA CYS A 195 -25.14 5.81 2.48
C CYS A 195 -25.93 6.02 1.17
N LEU A 196 -26.07 7.27 0.72
CA LEU A 196 -26.79 7.59 -0.52
C LEU A 196 -26.04 7.17 -1.79
N THR A 197 -24.72 7.24 -1.80
CA THR A 197 -23.93 7.10 -3.05
C THR A 197 -23.15 5.79 -3.17
N GLY A 198 -22.90 5.10 -2.06
CA GLY A 198 -22.05 3.91 -2.03
C GLY A 198 -20.61 4.17 -2.50
N VAL A 199 -20.13 5.42 -2.45
CA VAL A 199 -18.74 5.72 -2.86
C VAL A 199 -17.74 5.04 -1.93
N ARG A 200 -16.62 4.57 -2.50
CA ARG A 200 -15.54 4.02 -1.69
C ARG A 200 -14.86 5.15 -0.90
N VAL A 201 -14.34 4.83 0.30
CA VAL A 201 -13.69 5.83 1.16
C VAL A 201 -12.54 6.59 0.46
N GLY A 202 -11.81 5.92 -0.44
CA GLY A 202 -10.81 6.60 -1.27
C GLY A 202 -11.43 7.63 -2.22
N GLU A 203 -12.54 7.29 -2.88
CA GLU A 203 -13.28 8.19 -3.79
C GLU A 203 -13.81 9.40 -3.01
N LEU A 204 -14.41 9.16 -1.85
CA LEU A 204 -14.88 10.20 -0.92
C LEU A 204 -13.75 11.17 -0.53
N GLY A 205 -12.62 10.64 -0.05
CA GLY A 205 -11.48 11.46 0.39
C GLY A 205 -10.76 12.20 -0.74
N GLY A 206 -10.98 11.80 -2.00
CA GLY A 206 -10.40 12.44 -3.18
C GLY A 206 -11.35 13.39 -3.92
N MET A 207 -12.60 13.51 -3.47
CA MET A 207 -13.65 14.29 -4.11
C MET A 207 -13.47 15.78 -3.87
N LYS A 208 -13.50 16.58 -4.94
CA LYS A 208 -13.40 18.05 -4.88
C LYS A 208 -14.74 18.71 -5.12
N TRP A 209 -14.91 19.95 -4.66
CA TRP A 209 -16.12 20.72 -4.96
C TRP A 209 -16.33 20.93 -6.46
N SER A 210 -15.24 20.97 -7.25
CA SER A 210 -15.30 20.98 -8.71
C SER A 210 -15.93 19.72 -9.33
N ASP A 211 -16.02 18.63 -8.58
CA ASP A 211 -16.64 17.38 -9.02
C ASP A 211 -18.16 17.36 -8.77
N ILE A 212 -18.72 18.40 -8.12
CA ILE A 212 -20.15 18.51 -7.81
C ILE A 212 -20.82 19.51 -8.76
N ASP A 213 -21.63 19.01 -9.69
CA ASP A 213 -22.44 19.84 -10.58
C ASP A 213 -23.84 20.03 -10.01
N PHE A 214 -24.05 21.13 -9.27
CA PHE A 214 -25.37 21.49 -8.72
C PHE A 214 -26.40 21.84 -9.79
N LYS A 215 -25.98 22.29 -10.98
CA LYS A 215 -26.91 22.64 -12.07
C LYS A 215 -27.45 21.39 -12.74
N LYS A 216 -26.57 20.44 -13.04
CA LYS A 216 -26.95 19.14 -13.63
C LYS A 216 -27.40 18.13 -12.57
N LYS A 217 -27.20 18.42 -11.29
CA LYS A 217 -27.48 17.54 -10.14
C LYS A 217 -26.74 16.22 -10.25
N VAL A 218 -25.43 16.29 -10.47
CA VAL A 218 -24.56 15.13 -10.65
C VAL A 218 -23.28 15.26 -9.84
N VAL A 219 -22.84 14.16 -9.25
CA VAL A 219 -21.50 13.98 -8.66
C VAL A 219 -20.62 13.21 -9.63
N HIS A 220 -19.46 13.77 -9.95
CA HIS A 220 -18.48 13.13 -10.81
C HIS A 220 -17.42 12.37 -9.99
N VAL A 221 -17.48 11.03 -9.99
CA VAL A 221 -16.46 10.21 -9.35
C VAL A 221 -15.32 9.97 -10.32
N ARG A 222 -14.24 10.74 -10.20
CA ARG A 222 -13.11 10.73 -11.17
C ARG A 222 -11.74 10.51 -10.54
N ARG A 223 -11.65 10.52 -9.21
CA ARG A 223 -10.41 10.47 -8.44
C ARG A 223 -10.60 9.67 -7.16
N SER A 224 -9.50 9.15 -6.64
CA SER A 224 -9.45 8.48 -5.34
C SER A 224 -8.23 9.00 -4.58
N LEU A 225 -8.40 9.26 -3.30
CA LEU A 225 -7.31 9.50 -2.37
C LEU A 225 -6.65 8.17 -2.02
N SER A 226 -5.35 8.06 -2.29
CA SER A 226 -4.50 7.00 -1.75
C SER A 226 -3.76 7.52 -0.53
N CYS A 227 -3.70 6.72 0.52
CA CYS A 227 -2.94 7.00 1.73
C CYS A 227 -2.08 5.77 2.05
N SER A 228 -0.78 5.90 1.93
CA SER A 228 0.19 4.83 2.17
C SER A 228 1.34 5.33 3.05
N TYR A 229 2.02 4.39 3.71
CA TYR A 229 3.25 4.69 4.43
C TYR A 229 4.44 4.19 3.61
N TYR A 230 5.44 5.04 3.44
CA TYR A 230 6.70 4.70 2.80
C TYR A 230 7.85 5.11 3.74
N ASN A 231 8.67 4.15 4.15
CA ASN A 231 9.76 4.37 5.13
C ASN A 231 9.31 5.09 6.42
N GLY A 232 8.11 4.78 6.92
CA GLY A 232 7.53 5.42 8.11
C GLY A 232 6.85 6.77 7.85
N GLU A 233 6.99 7.35 6.66
CA GLU A 233 6.36 8.59 6.28
C GLU A 233 5.00 8.36 5.63
N LYS A 234 3.99 9.11 6.08
CA LYS A 234 2.65 9.08 5.49
C LYS A 234 2.66 9.87 4.19
N ARG A 235 2.37 9.20 3.07
CA ARG A 235 2.17 9.81 1.75
C ARG A 235 0.70 9.77 1.37
N MET A 236 0.18 10.91 0.91
CA MET A 236 -1.18 11.06 0.42
C MET A 236 -1.13 11.61 -0.99
N MET A 237 -1.86 10.99 -1.91
CA MET A 237 -1.89 11.40 -3.30
C MET A 237 -3.25 11.13 -3.92
N LEU A 238 -3.68 12.01 -4.82
CA LEU A 238 -4.84 11.78 -5.66
C LEU A 238 -4.43 10.89 -6.83
N VAL A 239 -5.14 9.79 -7.01
CA VAL A 239 -4.93 8.85 -8.11
C VAL A 239 -6.19 8.68 -8.93
N THR A 240 -6.03 8.22 -10.16
CA THR A 240 -7.16 7.73 -10.96
C THR A 240 -7.74 6.48 -10.30
N PRO A 241 -9.07 6.27 -10.37
CA PRO A 241 -9.71 5.06 -9.90
C PRO A 241 -9.06 3.79 -10.48
N LYS A 242 -9.13 2.67 -9.74
CA LYS A 242 -8.43 1.42 -10.09
C LYS A 242 -8.78 0.91 -11.49
N THR A 243 -10.01 1.11 -11.95
CA THR A 243 -10.48 0.70 -13.28
C THR A 243 -11.17 1.87 -13.97
N VAL A 244 -11.16 1.86 -15.31
CA VAL A 244 -11.88 2.87 -16.13
C VAL A 244 -13.37 2.89 -15.78
N ASN A 245 -13.98 1.72 -15.57
CA ASN A 245 -15.38 1.58 -15.16
C ASN A 245 -15.70 2.18 -13.78
N SER A 246 -14.68 2.51 -12.97
CA SER A 246 -14.90 3.18 -11.69
C SER A 246 -15.14 4.70 -11.86
N ILE A 247 -14.81 5.25 -13.03
CA ILE A 247 -15.15 6.64 -13.40
C ILE A 247 -16.63 6.67 -13.77
N ARG A 248 -17.43 7.40 -12.99
CA ARG A 248 -18.89 7.41 -13.14
C ARG A 248 -19.49 8.72 -12.69
N GLU A 249 -20.74 8.91 -13.08
CA GLU A 249 -21.61 9.99 -12.64
C GLU A 249 -22.68 9.41 -11.73
N ILE A 250 -22.90 10.05 -10.59
CA ILE A 250 -23.95 9.68 -9.64
C ILE A 250 -24.96 10.83 -9.65
N PRO A 251 -26.22 10.62 -10.06
CA PRO A 251 -27.24 11.66 -9.96
C PRO A 251 -27.47 12.00 -8.49
N PHE A 252 -27.96 13.21 -8.21
CA PHE A 252 -28.36 13.54 -6.84
C PHE A 252 -29.53 12.66 -6.43
N LEU A 253 -29.40 12.00 -5.28
CA LEU A 253 -30.37 11.07 -4.71
C LEU A 253 -30.88 11.62 -3.38
N GLY A 254 -32.17 11.48 -3.11
CA GLY A 254 -32.78 11.92 -1.84
C GLY A 254 -32.39 13.36 -1.48
N GLU A 255 -31.88 13.54 -0.27
CA GLU A 255 -31.51 14.85 0.30
C GLU A 255 -30.06 15.29 -0.03
N MET A 256 -29.41 14.65 -1.02
CA MET A 256 -27.98 14.88 -1.34
C MET A 256 -27.64 16.35 -1.58
N GLU A 257 -28.53 17.10 -2.26
CA GLU A 257 -28.30 18.51 -2.54
C GLU A 257 -28.16 19.32 -1.24
N GLU A 258 -29.02 19.04 -0.26
CA GLU A 258 -29.04 19.75 1.02
C GLU A 258 -27.90 19.32 1.92
N ILE A 259 -27.55 18.03 1.91
CA ILE A 259 -26.34 17.49 2.56
C ILE A 259 -25.09 18.20 2.04
N LEU A 260 -24.95 18.34 0.72
CA LEU A 260 -23.78 18.99 0.10
C LEU A 260 -23.74 20.49 0.41
N LYS A 261 -24.88 21.19 0.38
CA LYS A 261 -24.95 22.61 0.78
C LYS A 261 -24.60 22.81 2.26
N ALA A 262 -25.13 21.96 3.14
CA ALA A 262 -24.84 21.99 4.57
C ALA A 262 -23.35 21.76 4.84
N GLN A 263 -22.75 20.74 4.20
CA GLN A 263 -21.33 20.45 4.27
C GLN A 263 -20.49 21.65 3.79
N LYS A 264 -20.85 22.28 2.67
CA LYS A 264 -20.14 23.45 2.14
C LYS A 264 -20.18 24.63 3.11
N LYS A 265 -21.37 24.94 3.64
CA LYS A 265 -21.57 26.01 4.62
C LYS A 265 -20.73 25.77 5.88
N LYS A 266 -20.79 24.54 6.41
CA LYS A 266 -20.07 24.11 7.60
C LYS A 266 -18.55 24.20 7.41
N GLN A 267 -18.04 23.76 6.25
CA GLN A 267 -16.62 23.83 5.92
C GLN A 267 -16.13 25.28 5.76
N ASN A 268 -16.90 26.14 5.07
CA ASN A 268 -16.55 27.55 4.90
C ASN A 268 -16.42 28.28 6.24
N LYS A 269 -17.41 28.10 7.13
CA LYS A 269 -17.38 28.67 8.49
C LYS A 269 -16.12 28.27 9.24
N LEU A 270 -15.80 26.97 9.26
CA LEU A 270 -14.64 26.47 10.00
C LEU A 270 -13.30 26.90 9.37
N LYS A 271 -13.27 27.05 8.05
CA LYS A 271 -12.11 27.58 7.33
C LYS A 271 -11.84 29.05 7.69
N GLU A 272 -12.90 29.87 7.82
CA GLU A 272 -12.79 31.25 8.29
C GLU A 272 -12.31 31.32 9.74
N GLU A 273 -12.88 30.50 10.63
CA GLU A 273 -12.50 30.44 12.05
C GLU A 273 -11.05 29.99 12.26
N LEU A 274 -10.56 29.03 11.46
CA LEU A 274 -9.21 28.48 11.60
C LEU A 274 -8.14 29.31 10.88
N GLY A 275 -8.50 30.05 9.84
CA GLY A 275 -7.57 30.84 9.03
C GLY A 275 -6.36 30.02 8.58
N SER A 276 -5.16 30.43 9.00
CA SER A 276 -3.89 29.76 8.68
C SER A 276 -3.75 28.35 9.26
N ARG A 277 -4.58 27.96 10.24
CA ARG A 277 -4.58 26.61 10.83
C ARG A 277 -5.33 25.58 9.97
N TRP A 278 -6.03 26.02 8.92
CA TRP A 278 -6.70 25.14 7.97
C TRP A 278 -5.67 24.38 7.12
N ARG A 279 -5.64 23.04 7.23
CA ARG A 279 -4.55 22.19 6.73
C ARG A 279 -4.73 21.69 5.30
N SER A 280 -5.69 22.22 4.55
CA SER A 280 -5.93 21.82 3.16
C SER A 280 -4.93 22.56 2.27
N THR A 281 -3.89 21.88 1.81
CA THR A 281 -2.81 22.45 0.98
C THR A 281 -2.69 21.73 -0.36
N ASP A 282 -2.01 22.39 -1.31
CA ASP A 282 -1.53 21.81 -2.56
C ASP A 282 -2.64 21.12 -3.38
N ASP A 283 -2.37 19.92 -3.87
CA ASP A 283 -3.31 19.11 -4.64
C ASP A 283 -4.52 18.63 -3.84
N LEU A 284 -4.46 18.72 -2.51
CA LEU A 284 -5.52 18.33 -1.58
C LEU A 284 -6.37 19.53 -1.14
N LYS A 285 -6.28 20.65 -1.86
CA LYS A 285 -7.20 21.77 -1.74
C LYS A 285 -8.59 21.43 -2.27
N ASP A 286 -9.59 22.10 -1.71
CA ASP A 286 -10.97 22.12 -2.21
C ASP A 286 -11.70 20.76 -2.15
N LEU A 287 -11.32 19.91 -1.18
CA LEU A 287 -11.98 18.63 -0.93
C LEU A 287 -13.38 18.85 -0.32
N VAL A 288 -14.36 18.07 -0.77
CA VAL A 288 -15.75 18.12 -0.25
C VAL A 288 -15.80 17.71 1.21
N PHE A 289 -15.11 16.61 1.54
CA PHE A 289 -15.08 16.04 2.88
C PHE A 289 -13.68 16.09 3.48
N THR A 290 -13.57 16.80 4.60
CA THR A 290 -12.33 16.99 5.36
C THR A 290 -12.57 16.75 6.84
N THR A 291 -11.49 16.53 7.61
CA THR A 291 -11.52 16.61 9.06
C THR A 291 -11.86 18.03 9.52
N GLY A 292 -12.15 18.21 10.81
CA GLY A 292 -12.34 19.53 11.42
C GLY A 292 -11.10 20.43 11.42
N MET A 293 -9.97 20.00 10.84
CA MET A 293 -8.79 20.83 10.61
C MET A 293 -8.49 21.04 9.12
N GLY A 294 -9.37 20.58 8.22
CA GLY A 294 -9.18 20.70 6.78
C GLY A 294 -8.27 19.65 6.15
N SER A 295 -7.86 18.62 6.89
CA SER A 295 -7.12 17.50 6.32
C SER A 295 -8.06 16.54 5.59
N PRO A 296 -7.59 15.78 4.57
CA PRO A 296 -8.42 14.81 3.88
C PRO A 296 -8.98 13.72 4.80
N CYS A 297 -10.22 13.29 4.54
CA CYS A 297 -10.82 12.13 5.19
C CYS A 297 -10.24 10.83 4.61
N VAL A 298 -9.25 10.25 5.31
CA VAL A 298 -8.68 8.93 4.98
C VAL A 298 -9.46 7.80 5.66
N ARG A 299 -9.25 6.56 5.20
CA ARG A 299 -9.85 5.34 5.78
C ARG A 299 -9.82 5.29 7.31
N TYR A 300 -8.69 5.62 7.91
CA TYR A 300 -8.54 5.58 9.37
C TYR A 300 -9.42 6.58 10.12
N VAL A 301 -9.76 7.71 9.50
CA VAL A 301 -10.71 8.68 10.07
C VAL A 301 -12.11 8.09 10.04
N VAL A 302 -12.54 7.62 8.87
CA VAL A 302 -13.87 7.03 8.69
C VAL A 302 -14.07 5.82 9.62
N GLU A 303 -13.11 4.90 9.66
CA GLU A 303 -13.15 3.70 10.51
C GLU A 303 -13.22 4.07 12.01
N LYS A 304 -12.46 5.09 12.43
CA LYS A 304 -12.47 5.57 13.81
C LYS A 304 -13.86 6.11 14.19
N GLU A 305 -14.48 6.89 13.31
CA GLU A 305 -15.79 7.47 13.60
C GLU A 305 -16.90 6.40 13.58
N ILE A 306 -16.84 5.42 12.67
CA ILE A 306 -17.73 4.25 12.71
C ILE A 306 -17.59 3.51 14.05
N LYS A 307 -16.37 3.21 14.49
CA LYS A 307 -16.12 2.52 15.77
C LYS A 307 -16.69 3.29 16.97
N LYS A 308 -16.64 4.63 16.95
CA LYS A 308 -17.24 5.46 18.00
C LYS A 308 -18.76 5.37 18.00
N ALA A 309 -19.41 5.44 16.83
CA ALA A 309 -20.85 5.30 16.73
C ALA A 309 -21.31 3.91 17.19
N LEU A 310 -20.65 2.84 16.71
CA LEU A 310 -20.93 1.47 17.16
C LEU A 310 -20.72 1.28 18.67
N LYS A 311 -19.78 2.00 19.28
CA LYS A 311 -19.61 2.00 20.74
C LYS A 311 -20.82 2.63 21.44
N ARG A 312 -21.27 3.82 20.99
CA ARG A 312 -22.45 4.49 21.54
C ARG A 312 -23.73 3.67 21.38
N MET A 313 -23.92 3.04 20.22
CA MET A 313 -25.07 2.16 19.97
C MET A 313 -25.10 0.98 20.95
N ARG A 314 -23.95 0.34 21.18
CA ARG A 314 -23.83 -0.75 22.15
C ARG A 314 -24.09 -0.30 23.58
N GLU A 315 -23.64 0.89 23.95
CA GLU A 315 -23.91 1.47 25.27
C GLU A 315 -25.41 1.76 25.45
N LYS A 316 -26.09 2.34 24.45
CA LYS A 316 -27.54 2.57 24.48
C LYS A 316 -28.33 1.27 24.56
N GLU A 317 -27.96 0.27 23.77
CA GLU A 317 -28.60 -1.05 23.78
C GLU A 317 -28.43 -1.74 25.14
N GLY A 318 -27.25 -1.62 25.76
CA GLY A 318 -27.02 -2.12 27.12
C GLY A 318 -27.95 -1.47 28.15
N VAL A 319 -28.17 -0.16 28.06
CA VAL A 319 -29.11 0.55 28.95
C VAL A 319 -30.55 0.10 28.71
N LEU A 320 -30.98 0.00 27.46
CA LEU A 320 -32.33 -0.46 27.10
C LEU A 320 -32.59 -1.90 27.54
N ALA A 321 -31.61 -2.79 27.36
CA ALA A 321 -31.71 -4.19 27.77
C ALA A 321 -31.93 -4.34 29.28
N VAL A 322 -31.21 -3.55 30.09
CA VAL A 322 -31.41 -3.51 31.56
C VAL A 322 -32.81 -2.99 31.91
N GLN A 323 -33.30 -1.95 31.22
CA GLN A 323 -34.65 -1.40 31.46
C GLN A 323 -35.76 -2.40 31.08
N GLU A 324 -35.53 -3.19 30.03
CA GLU A 324 -36.47 -4.19 29.51
C GLU A 324 -36.29 -5.58 30.16
N ASN A 325 -35.37 -5.71 31.13
CA ASN A 325 -35.04 -6.97 31.81
C ASN A 325 -34.73 -8.13 30.84
N ARG A 326 -33.93 -7.84 29.81
CA ARG A 326 -33.45 -8.80 28.81
C ARG A 326 -31.95 -8.67 28.59
N GLU A 327 -31.34 -9.65 27.93
CA GLU A 327 -29.96 -9.53 27.45
C GLU A 327 -29.85 -8.50 26.29
N PRO A 328 -28.72 -7.80 26.17
CA PRO A 328 -28.45 -6.93 25.02
C PRO A 328 -28.52 -7.70 23.71
N ARG A 329 -29.15 -7.13 22.69
CA ARG A 329 -29.16 -7.73 21.36
C ARG A 329 -27.75 -7.63 20.76
N GLU A 330 -27.13 -8.77 20.46
CA GLU A 330 -25.93 -8.80 19.63
C GLU A 330 -26.32 -8.44 18.20
N ARG A 331 -25.87 -7.28 17.72
CA ARG A 331 -25.93 -6.92 16.29
C ARG A 331 -24.55 -7.22 15.70
N GLU A 332 -24.50 -8.10 14.71
CA GLU A 332 -23.27 -8.54 14.03
C GLU A 332 -22.57 -7.41 13.24
#